data_AF-A0A1W0W5Q9-F1
#
_entry.id   AF-A0A1W0W5Q9-F1
#
_cell.length_a   1.000
_cell.length_b   1.000
_cell.length_c   1.000
_cell.angle_alpha   90.00
_cell.angle_beta   90.00
_cell.angle_gamma   90.00
#
_symmetry.space_group_name_H-M   'P 1'
#
loop_
_entity.id
_entity.type
_entity.pdbx_description
1 polymer ?
#
loop_
_entity_poly.entity_id
_entity_poly.type
_entity_poly.pdbx_seq_one_letter_code
_entity_poly.pdbx_strand_id
1 'polypeptide(L)'
;MEPALRELWAESRDLLGLPSSSLDAAAAAAVPRVDLPPTPLAFLRDHVSPGRPLLVSAAATRHWPAVSLWPTASYLTDALRSTAVSLHLTPDGRADALASHPRRPGGPGPSRCFASAHVRRVDFPTAVRLIRASDPAAGLVAYAQQQDDCLRGEYAAVAGDVDAHVPWASEALGCLPEAVNLWIGNAHSVTSFHKDHYDNIYVVVSGEKHFLLLPPTEHHRLYVREYPAARYVAAEQDSEGEHQLRLKLEMEEPERIVPWSSVDPCPASPEEMAVQASSFPLYFDGPAPMRCTVRAGEMLYLPSMWFHHVSQSPGSNGLTIAVNY
;
A
#
# COMPACT_ATOMS: atom_id res chain seq x y z
N MET A 1 28.58 -11.45 10.08
CA MET A 1 28.46 -10.34 9.12
C MET A 1 29.69 -9.48 9.26
N GLU A 2 30.42 -9.31 8.17
CA GLU A 2 31.73 -8.64 8.16
C GLU A 2 31.59 -7.15 8.54
N PRO A 3 32.45 -6.58 9.40
CA PRO A 3 32.35 -5.18 9.83
C PRO A 3 32.29 -4.17 8.67
N ALA A 4 33.06 -4.40 7.61
CA ALA A 4 33.10 -3.54 6.42
C ALA A 4 31.73 -3.43 5.71
N LEU A 5 30.92 -4.51 5.72
CA LEU A 5 29.59 -4.49 5.12
C LEU A 5 28.61 -3.61 5.91
N ARG A 6 28.74 -3.59 7.25
CA ARG A 6 27.92 -2.70 8.11
C ARG A 6 28.26 -1.24 7.88
N GLU A 7 29.56 -0.94 7.73
CA GLU A 7 30.04 0.40 7.42
C GLU A 7 29.50 0.89 6.07
N LEU A 8 29.59 0.04 5.03
CA LEU A 8 29.01 0.35 3.72
C LEU A 8 27.50 0.62 3.78
N TRP A 9 26.75 -0.14 4.58
CA TRP A 9 25.32 0.11 4.77
C TRP A 9 25.04 1.46 5.44
N ALA A 10 25.86 1.83 6.43
CA ALA A 10 25.76 3.14 7.08
C ALA A 10 26.06 4.27 6.08
N GLU A 11 27.16 4.18 5.32
CA GLU A 11 27.53 5.17 4.30
C GLU A 11 26.48 5.30 3.19
N SER A 12 25.80 4.20 2.83
CA SER A 12 24.76 4.23 1.80
C SER A 12 23.54 5.09 2.18
N ARG A 13 23.30 5.30 3.48
CA ARG A 13 22.24 6.18 3.97
C ARG A 13 22.61 7.66 3.80
N ASP A 14 23.89 7.99 3.92
CA ASP A 14 24.38 9.36 3.72
C ASP A 14 24.17 9.84 2.27
N LEU A 15 24.25 8.93 1.28
CA LEU A 15 23.93 9.23 -0.12
C LEU A 15 22.50 9.79 -0.28
N LEU A 16 21.57 9.31 0.54
CA LEU A 16 20.17 9.73 0.54
C LEU A 16 19.88 10.85 1.55
N GLY A 17 20.90 11.34 2.26
CA GLY A 17 20.74 12.32 3.34
C GLY A 17 19.99 11.77 4.54
N LEU A 18 20.04 10.45 4.76
CA LEU A 18 19.39 9.76 5.86
C LEU A 18 20.38 9.53 7.00
N PRO A 19 19.97 9.67 8.28
CA PRO A 19 20.87 9.49 9.43
C PRO A 19 21.38 8.04 9.49
N SER A 20 22.69 7.86 9.68
CA SER A 20 23.37 6.57 9.64
C SER A 20 23.28 5.76 10.95
N SER A 21 22.97 6.38 12.09
CA SER A 21 22.87 5.72 13.40
C SER A 21 21.44 5.65 13.97
N SER A 22 21.14 4.63 14.79
CA SER A 22 19.86 4.50 15.50
C SER A 22 19.72 5.50 16.66
N LEU A 23 20.83 6.07 17.15
CA LEU A 23 20.83 7.08 18.21
C LEU A 23 20.46 8.47 17.69
N ASP A 24 20.82 8.77 16.44
CA ASP A 24 20.36 9.99 15.73
C ASP A 24 18.91 9.84 15.20
N ALA A 25 18.38 8.61 15.16
CA ALA A 25 17.07 8.27 14.62
C ALA A 25 15.87 8.59 15.54
N ALA A 26 16.09 9.20 16.71
CA ALA A 26 15.00 9.75 17.52
C ALA A 26 14.17 10.80 16.75
N ALA A 27 14.79 11.46 15.77
CA ALA A 27 14.10 12.10 14.67
C ALA A 27 14.10 11.11 13.48
N ALA A 28 13.06 10.28 13.37
CA ALA A 28 12.86 9.50 12.14
C ALA A 28 12.95 10.47 10.95
N ALA A 29 13.81 10.18 9.97
CA ALA A 29 13.96 11.05 8.81
C ALA A 29 12.59 11.23 8.15
N ALA A 30 12.05 12.44 8.27
CA ALA A 30 10.76 12.78 7.72
C ALA A 30 10.90 12.94 6.21
N VAL A 31 9.87 12.56 5.46
CA VAL A 31 9.82 12.86 4.03
C VAL A 31 9.83 14.39 3.86
N PRO A 32 10.73 14.96 3.05
CA PRO A 32 10.77 16.39 2.77
C PRO A 32 9.41 16.89 2.28
N ARG A 33 9.00 18.06 2.78
CA ARG A 33 7.70 18.66 2.46
C ARG A 33 7.87 19.99 1.74
N VAL A 34 7.05 20.21 0.71
CA VAL A 34 6.94 21.48 0.01
C VAL A 34 5.49 21.96 -0.04
N ASP A 35 5.29 23.27 0.00
CA ASP A 35 3.96 23.86 -0.02
C ASP A 35 3.33 23.85 -1.42
N LEU A 36 4.13 24.06 -2.46
CA LEU A 36 3.67 24.15 -3.84
C LEU A 36 4.28 23.04 -4.71
N PRO A 37 3.61 22.62 -5.80
CA PRO A 37 4.21 21.76 -6.79
C PRO A 37 5.58 22.26 -7.26
N PRO A 38 6.61 21.40 -7.30
CA PRO A 38 7.92 21.79 -7.81
C PRO A 38 7.86 22.06 -9.31
N THR A 39 8.80 22.86 -9.82
CA THR A 39 9.06 22.88 -11.27
C THR A 39 9.58 21.51 -11.73
N PRO A 40 9.34 21.10 -12.98
CA PRO A 40 9.84 19.84 -13.52
C PRO A 40 11.35 19.64 -13.30
N LEU A 41 12.17 20.67 -13.55
CA LEU A 41 13.62 20.60 -13.35
C LEU A 41 14.00 20.39 -11.87
N ALA A 42 13.36 21.10 -10.94
CA ALA A 42 13.60 20.92 -9.51
C ALA A 42 13.18 19.51 -9.05
N PHE A 43 12.03 19.01 -9.52
CA PHE A 43 11.58 17.66 -9.21
C PHE A 43 12.57 16.60 -9.72
N LEU A 44 13.01 16.73 -10.97
CA LEU A 44 13.98 15.82 -11.57
C LEU A 44 15.32 15.82 -10.82
N ARG A 45 15.84 17.02 -10.50
CA ARG A 45 17.15 17.21 -9.84
C ARG A 45 17.14 16.77 -8.39
N ASP A 46 16.13 17.16 -7.63
CA ASP A 46 16.14 17.08 -6.16
C ASP A 46 15.47 15.79 -5.64
N HIS A 47 14.64 15.14 -6.45
CA HIS A 47 13.84 13.98 -6.03
C HIS A 47 14.01 12.76 -6.93
N VAL A 48 13.72 12.86 -8.23
CA VAL A 48 13.77 11.69 -9.13
C VAL A 48 15.20 11.16 -9.27
N SER A 49 16.15 12.00 -9.70
CA SER A 49 17.54 11.59 -9.92
C SER A 49 18.23 11.02 -8.66
N PRO A 50 18.09 11.61 -7.47
CA PRO A 50 18.65 11.04 -6.25
C PRO A 50 17.77 9.95 -5.60
N GLY A 51 16.59 9.65 -6.17
CA GLY A 51 15.64 8.67 -5.63
C GLY A 51 15.11 9.03 -4.24
N ARG A 52 14.70 10.28 -4.02
CA ARG A 52 14.23 10.80 -2.72
C ARG A 52 12.73 11.09 -2.73
N PRO A 53 11.95 10.60 -1.74
CA PRO A 53 10.53 10.89 -1.65
C PRO A 53 10.26 12.38 -1.41
N LEU A 54 9.08 12.83 -1.80
CA LEU A 54 8.62 14.21 -1.62
C LEU A 54 7.15 14.23 -1.23
N LEU A 55 6.80 15.03 -0.22
CA LEU A 55 5.41 15.31 0.14
C LEU A 55 5.05 16.73 -0.31
N VAL A 56 4.10 16.85 -1.22
CA VAL A 56 3.54 18.13 -1.67
C VAL A 56 2.24 18.38 -0.94
N SER A 57 2.07 19.61 -0.44
CA SER A 57 0.87 19.98 0.32
C SER A 57 -0.42 19.91 -0.52
N ALA A 58 -1.56 20.04 0.16
CA ALA A 58 -2.88 20.10 -0.45
C ALA A 58 -3.07 21.23 -1.48
N ALA A 59 -2.14 22.17 -1.62
CA ALA A 59 -2.15 23.13 -2.73
C ALA A 59 -2.11 22.46 -4.11
N ALA A 60 -1.49 21.27 -4.22
CA ALA A 60 -1.32 20.55 -5.50
C ALA A 60 -2.62 20.02 -6.12
N THR A 61 -3.70 19.91 -5.35
CA THR A 61 -4.94 19.25 -5.77
C THR A 61 -6.18 20.13 -5.59
N ARG A 62 -6.02 21.40 -5.21
CA ARG A 62 -7.16 22.31 -4.94
C ARG A 62 -8.10 22.49 -6.12
N HIS A 63 -7.59 22.32 -7.34
CA HIS A 63 -8.38 22.44 -8.56
C HIS A 63 -9.16 21.17 -8.91
N TRP A 64 -8.89 20.03 -8.26
CA TRP A 64 -9.60 18.78 -8.51
C TRP A 64 -11.00 18.81 -7.90
N PRO A 65 -12.07 18.61 -8.70
CA PRO A 65 -13.42 18.41 -8.17
C PRO A 65 -13.48 17.32 -7.09
N ALA A 66 -12.69 16.24 -7.25
CA ALA A 66 -12.65 15.10 -6.34
C ALA A 66 -12.44 15.47 -4.87
N VAL A 67 -11.60 16.47 -4.56
CA VAL A 67 -11.28 16.89 -3.19
C VAL A 67 -12.53 17.38 -2.44
N SER A 68 -13.53 17.89 -3.17
CA SER A 68 -14.81 18.31 -2.59
C SER A 68 -15.92 17.27 -2.77
N LEU A 69 -15.94 16.56 -3.90
CA LEU A 69 -17.04 15.67 -4.27
C LEU A 69 -16.91 14.29 -3.61
N TRP A 70 -15.75 13.66 -3.68
CA TRP A 70 -15.58 12.25 -3.27
C TRP A 70 -15.68 12.00 -1.77
N PRO A 71 -15.33 12.94 -0.87
CA PRO A 71 -15.64 12.80 0.55
C PRO A 71 -17.15 12.75 0.84
N THR A 72 -17.99 13.28 -0.06
CA THR A 72 -19.45 13.26 0.11
C THR A 72 -19.97 11.82 0.02
N ALA A 73 -20.72 11.38 1.03
CA ALA A 73 -21.11 9.97 1.20
C ALA A 73 -21.87 9.37 -0.01
N SER A 74 -22.68 10.17 -0.70
CA SER A 74 -23.49 9.69 -1.83
C SER A 74 -22.83 9.86 -3.19
N TYR A 75 -21.93 10.83 -3.38
CA TYR A 75 -21.46 11.24 -4.71
C TYR A 75 -20.90 10.07 -5.54
N LEU A 76 -19.90 9.36 -5.02
CA LEU A 76 -19.31 8.21 -5.72
C LEU A 76 -20.34 7.09 -5.91
N THR A 77 -21.18 6.84 -4.90
CA THR A 77 -22.24 5.82 -4.96
C THR A 77 -23.24 6.12 -6.07
N ASP A 78 -23.62 7.40 -6.25
CA ASP A 78 -24.57 7.85 -7.27
C ASP A 78 -23.94 7.87 -8.66
N ALA A 79 -22.72 8.41 -8.78
CA ALA A 79 -21.99 8.49 -10.05
C ALA A 79 -21.63 7.13 -10.62
N LEU A 80 -21.31 6.15 -9.75
CA LEU A 80 -20.91 4.79 -10.12
C LEU A 80 -22.00 3.75 -9.87
N ARG A 81 -23.26 4.15 -9.65
CA ARG A 81 -24.36 3.25 -9.24
C ARG A 81 -24.58 2.04 -10.15
N SER A 82 -24.25 2.17 -11.44
CA SER A 82 -24.42 1.13 -12.46
C SER A 82 -23.11 0.46 -12.85
N THR A 83 -22.02 0.76 -12.13
CA THR A 83 -20.68 0.27 -12.41
C THR A 83 -20.42 -0.96 -11.56
N ALA A 84 -19.95 -2.04 -12.20
CA ALA A 84 -19.35 -3.16 -11.49
C ALA A 84 -17.87 -2.86 -11.23
N VAL A 85 -17.37 -3.22 -10.05
CA VAL A 85 -15.99 -2.97 -9.61
C VAL A 85 -15.36 -4.21 -8.98
N SER A 86 -14.03 -4.29 -9.02
CA SER A 86 -13.26 -5.43 -8.54
C SER A 86 -12.97 -5.24 -7.06
N LEU A 87 -13.72 -5.94 -6.21
CA LEU A 87 -13.58 -5.88 -4.77
C LEU A 87 -12.70 -7.02 -4.27
N HIS A 88 -11.61 -6.67 -3.60
CA HIS A 88 -10.69 -7.63 -2.99
C HIS A 88 -11.11 -7.90 -1.56
N LEU A 89 -11.17 -9.19 -1.20
CA LEU A 89 -11.68 -9.69 0.07
C LEU A 89 -10.62 -10.55 0.75
N THR A 90 -10.33 -10.23 2.01
CA THR A 90 -9.36 -10.93 2.85
C THR A 90 -9.97 -11.15 4.24
N PRO A 91 -9.48 -12.10 5.05
CA PRO A 91 -10.03 -12.31 6.39
C PRO A 91 -9.67 -11.20 7.38
N ASP A 92 -8.52 -10.54 7.19
CA ASP A 92 -7.89 -9.66 8.18
C ASP A 92 -7.45 -8.30 7.61
N GLY A 93 -7.70 -8.06 6.32
CA GLY A 93 -7.33 -6.83 5.63
C GLY A 93 -5.95 -6.82 4.98
N ARG A 94 -5.23 -7.95 5.03
CA ARG A 94 -3.87 -8.09 4.47
C ARG A 94 -3.92 -8.86 3.17
N ALA A 95 -4.11 -8.14 2.07
CA ALA A 95 -3.92 -8.70 0.74
C ALA A 95 -2.43 -8.72 0.37
N ASP A 96 -2.03 -9.67 -0.48
CA ASP A 96 -0.65 -9.79 -0.98
C ASP A 96 0.35 -9.77 0.18
N ALA A 97 0.14 -10.67 1.12
CA ALA A 97 0.87 -10.75 2.38
C ALA A 97 1.19 -12.20 2.73
N LEU A 98 2.14 -12.40 3.65
CA LEU A 98 2.47 -13.74 4.12
C LEU A 98 1.40 -14.28 5.07
N ALA A 99 0.88 -15.46 4.76
CA ALA A 99 -0.08 -16.18 5.58
C ALA A 99 0.46 -17.57 5.98
N SER A 100 -0.12 -18.16 7.02
CA SER A 100 0.17 -19.52 7.44
C SER A 100 -0.19 -20.51 6.33
N HIS A 101 0.73 -21.42 6.02
CA HIS A 101 0.52 -22.40 4.97
C HIS A 101 -0.65 -23.37 5.32
N PRO A 102 -1.70 -23.50 4.47
CA PRO A 102 -2.96 -24.16 4.84
C PRO A 102 -2.84 -25.67 5.08
N ARG A 103 -1.87 -26.34 4.44
CA ARG A 103 -1.70 -27.80 4.53
C ARG A 103 -0.58 -28.26 5.48
N ARG A 104 0.19 -27.35 6.11
CA ARG A 104 1.45 -27.72 6.80
C ARG A 104 1.85 -26.81 7.98
N PRO A 105 1.02 -26.62 9.01
CA PRO A 105 1.51 -26.05 10.26
C PRO A 105 2.41 -27.08 10.99
N GLY A 106 3.71 -27.10 10.67
CA GLY A 106 4.72 -27.86 11.44
C GLY A 106 5.35 -29.11 10.77
N GLY A 107 5.17 -29.33 9.46
CA GLY A 107 5.87 -30.38 8.71
C GLY A 107 7.16 -29.89 7.99
N PRO A 108 7.95 -30.78 7.35
CA PRO A 108 9.08 -30.36 6.52
C PRO A 108 8.59 -29.56 5.30
N GLY A 109 9.15 -28.36 5.11
CA GLY A 109 8.80 -27.40 4.05
C GLY A 109 8.52 -25.98 4.58
N PRO A 110 8.18 -25.02 3.70
CA PRO A 110 7.88 -23.65 4.12
C PRO A 110 6.61 -23.59 4.96
N SER A 111 6.68 -22.95 6.13
CA SER A 111 5.55 -22.78 7.06
C SER A 111 4.60 -21.63 6.68
N ARG A 112 4.98 -20.83 5.68
CA ARG A 112 4.24 -19.67 5.19
C ARG A 112 4.11 -19.71 3.67
N CYS A 113 3.11 -19.01 3.16
CA CYS A 113 2.84 -18.82 1.74
C CYS A 113 2.49 -17.34 1.47
N PHE A 114 2.66 -16.89 0.23
CA PHE A 114 2.19 -15.58 -0.21
C PHE A 114 0.69 -15.69 -0.55
N ALA A 115 -0.16 -14.93 0.13
CA ALA A 115 -1.61 -14.98 -0.02
C ALA A 115 -2.15 -13.74 -0.74
N SER A 116 -2.73 -13.94 -1.92
CA SER A 116 -3.51 -12.94 -2.64
C SER A 116 -4.98 -12.95 -2.22
N ALA A 117 -5.66 -11.83 -2.40
CA ALA A 117 -7.07 -11.67 -2.00
C ALA A 117 -8.04 -12.49 -2.86
N HIS A 118 -9.23 -12.76 -2.31
CA HIS A 118 -10.36 -13.21 -3.10
C HIS A 118 -10.96 -12.02 -3.86
N VAL A 119 -10.91 -12.03 -5.18
CA VAL A 119 -11.48 -10.94 -6.00
C VAL A 119 -12.90 -11.29 -6.43
N ARG A 120 -13.85 -10.38 -6.17
CA ARG A 120 -15.24 -10.50 -6.62
C ARG A 120 -15.69 -9.22 -7.33
N ARG A 121 -16.33 -9.40 -8.48
CA ARG A 121 -17.02 -8.32 -9.20
C ARG A 121 -18.37 -8.04 -8.52
N VAL A 122 -18.58 -6.82 -8.06
CA VAL A 122 -19.84 -6.38 -7.42
C VAL A 122 -20.22 -5.00 -7.94
N ASP A 123 -21.50 -4.61 -7.83
CA ASP A 123 -21.88 -3.21 -8.08
C ASP A 123 -21.21 -2.27 -7.07
N PHE A 124 -20.89 -1.05 -7.49
CA PHE A 124 -20.17 -0.10 -6.66
C PHE A 124 -20.89 0.26 -5.34
N PRO A 125 -22.23 0.46 -5.29
CA PRO A 125 -22.93 0.63 -4.02
C PRO A 125 -22.73 -0.54 -3.05
N THR A 126 -22.78 -1.78 -3.53
CA THR A 126 -22.46 -2.97 -2.74
C THR A 126 -21.00 -2.96 -2.27
N ALA A 127 -20.04 -2.57 -3.13
CA ALA A 127 -18.63 -2.46 -2.74
C ALA A 127 -18.44 -1.49 -1.57
N VAL A 128 -18.99 -0.28 -1.67
CA VAL A 128 -18.90 0.75 -0.62
C VAL A 128 -19.52 0.25 0.70
N ARG A 129 -20.69 -0.40 0.63
CA ARG A 129 -21.33 -1.00 1.82
C ARG A 129 -20.43 -2.04 2.49
N LEU A 130 -19.82 -2.93 1.71
CA LEU A 130 -18.94 -3.98 2.23
C LEU A 130 -17.65 -3.41 2.83
N ILE A 131 -17.04 -2.40 2.18
CA ILE A 131 -15.84 -1.72 2.70
C ILE A 131 -16.13 -1.05 4.04
N ARG A 132 -17.28 -0.36 4.16
CA ARG A 132 -17.69 0.31 5.41
C ARG A 132 -17.95 -0.68 6.55
N ALA A 133 -18.58 -1.80 6.24
CA ALA A 133 -18.94 -2.82 7.22
C ALA A 133 -17.80 -3.81 7.55
N SER A 134 -16.64 -3.66 6.90
CA SER A 134 -15.50 -4.56 7.06
C SER A 134 -14.89 -4.48 8.45
N ASP A 135 -14.71 -5.63 9.08
CA ASP A 135 -14.13 -5.79 10.41
C ASP A 135 -13.35 -7.13 10.46
N PRO A 136 -12.05 -7.13 10.78
CA PRO A 136 -11.27 -8.36 10.98
C PRO A 136 -11.91 -9.34 11.98
N ALA A 137 -12.63 -8.85 13.00
CA ALA A 137 -13.34 -9.71 13.96
C ALA A 137 -14.50 -10.50 13.31
N ALA A 138 -15.07 -9.98 12.22
CA ALA A 138 -16.05 -10.66 11.40
C ALA A 138 -15.42 -11.60 10.35
N GLY A 139 -14.08 -11.65 10.27
CA GLY A 139 -13.33 -12.49 9.34
C GLY A 139 -13.46 -12.06 7.87
N LEU A 140 -13.77 -10.78 7.63
CA LEU A 140 -13.91 -10.24 6.28
C LEU A 140 -13.57 -8.75 6.24
N VAL A 141 -12.57 -8.42 5.44
CA VAL A 141 -12.17 -7.05 5.10
C VAL A 141 -12.15 -6.89 3.60
N ALA A 142 -12.87 -5.88 3.13
CA ALA A 142 -13.02 -5.52 1.74
C ALA A 142 -12.20 -4.27 1.41
N TYR A 143 -11.56 -4.28 0.25
CA TYR A 143 -10.74 -3.18 -0.24
C TYR A 143 -10.86 -3.08 -1.76
N ALA A 144 -11.20 -1.91 -2.29
CA ALA A 144 -11.08 -1.62 -3.72
C ALA A 144 -9.62 -1.23 -3.99
N GLN A 145 -8.84 -2.22 -4.42
CA GLN A 145 -7.39 -2.12 -4.60
C GLN A 145 -6.91 -2.70 -5.94
N GLN A 146 -7.84 -2.81 -6.90
CA GLN A 146 -7.48 -3.24 -8.24
C GLN A 146 -6.45 -2.26 -8.80
N GLN A 147 -5.28 -2.78 -9.15
CA GLN A 147 -4.28 -2.06 -9.93
C GLN A 147 -4.60 -2.26 -11.41
N ASP A 148 -3.71 -1.88 -12.33
CA ASP A 148 -3.90 -2.00 -13.78
C ASP A 148 -4.88 -0.99 -14.37
N ASP A 149 -4.65 0.29 -14.06
CA ASP A 149 -5.33 1.41 -14.69
C ASP A 149 -6.83 1.50 -14.40
N CYS A 150 -7.21 1.08 -13.20
CA CYS A 150 -8.61 0.88 -12.85
C CYS A 150 -9.42 2.19 -12.87
N LEU A 151 -8.81 3.36 -12.67
CA LEU A 151 -9.54 4.65 -12.72
C LEU A 151 -10.06 4.91 -14.14
N ARG A 152 -9.22 4.72 -15.16
CA ARG A 152 -9.60 4.88 -16.57
C ARG A 152 -10.45 3.71 -17.08
N GLY A 153 -10.37 2.56 -16.41
CA GLY A 153 -11.21 1.40 -16.65
C GLY A 153 -12.53 1.44 -15.89
N GLU A 154 -12.59 0.73 -14.75
CA GLU A 154 -13.84 0.51 -14.02
C GLU A 154 -14.41 1.77 -13.36
N TYR A 155 -13.62 2.83 -13.11
CA TYR A 155 -14.12 4.07 -12.50
C TYR A 155 -14.22 5.25 -13.48
N ALA A 156 -14.28 4.99 -14.79
CA ALA A 156 -14.19 6.02 -15.83
C ALA A 156 -15.20 7.19 -15.68
N ALA A 157 -16.38 6.93 -15.11
CA ALA A 157 -17.41 7.95 -14.90
C ALA A 157 -17.01 9.07 -13.92
N VAL A 158 -16.01 8.84 -13.06
CA VAL A 158 -15.45 9.84 -12.13
C VAL A 158 -14.02 10.23 -12.46
N ALA A 159 -13.43 9.68 -13.54
CA ALA A 159 -12.05 9.96 -13.92
C ALA A 159 -11.79 11.44 -14.24
N GLY A 160 -12.82 12.19 -14.66
CA GLY A 160 -12.74 13.64 -14.89
C GLY A 160 -12.70 14.50 -13.64
N ASP A 161 -12.86 13.92 -12.44
CA ASP A 161 -12.81 14.65 -11.17
C ASP A 161 -11.37 14.87 -10.66
N VAL A 162 -10.38 14.25 -11.32
CA VAL A 162 -8.95 14.40 -11.08
C VAL A 162 -8.23 14.64 -12.40
N ASP A 163 -6.98 15.12 -12.36
CA ASP A 163 -6.20 15.24 -13.59
C ASP A 163 -5.90 13.86 -14.18
N ALA A 164 -5.80 13.75 -15.52
CA ALA A 164 -5.43 12.48 -16.16
C ALA A 164 -3.94 12.10 -15.94
N HIS A 165 -3.12 13.07 -15.57
CA HIS A 165 -1.71 12.92 -15.21
C HIS A 165 -1.26 14.13 -14.37
N VAL A 166 -0.11 14.04 -13.71
CA VAL A 166 0.45 15.15 -12.93
C VAL A 166 1.44 15.94 -13.80
N PRO A 167 1.12 17.18 -14.26
CA PRO A 167 1.86 17.83 -15.35
C PRO A 167 3.35 18.02 -15.08
N TRP A 168 3.70 18.49 -13.88
CA TRP A 168 5.10 18.73 -13.52
C TRP A 168 5.92 17.44 -13.37
N ALA A 169 5.28 16.32 -13.01
CA ALA A 169 5.93 15.02 -12.92
C ALA A 169 6.11 14.41 -14.33
N SER A 170 5.07 14.47 -15.17
CA SER A 170 5.13 13.98 -16.54
C SER A 170 6.17 14.72 -17.39
N GLU A 171 6.28 16.04 -17.25
CA GLU A 171 7.31 16.82 -17.94
C GLU A 171 8.72 16.45 -17.45
N ALA A 172 8.91 16.23 -16.15
CA ALA A 172 10.19 15.85 -15.56
C ALA A 172 10.64 14.43 -15.99
N LEU A 173 9.71 13.48 -16.00
CA LEU A 173 9.96 12.07 -16.36
C LEU A 173 9.98 11.85 -17.87
N GLY A 174 9.40 12.77 -18.65
CA GLY A 174 9.32 12.66 -20.11
C GLY A 174 8.30 11.64 -20.59
N CYS A 175 7.33 11.25 -19.76
CA CYS A 175 6.29 10.28 -20.09
C CYS A 175 4.96 10.57 -19.36
N LEU A 176 3.88 9.98 -19.88
CA LEU A 176 2.57 9.94 -19.22
C LEU A 176 2.48 8.69 -18.33
N PRO A 177 1.60 8.68 -17.30
CA PRO A 177 1.43 7.53 -16.43
C PRO A 177 0.92 6.30 -17.20
N GLU A 178 1.56 5.16 -16.94
CA GLU A 178 1.15 3.86 -17.49
C GLU A 178 -0.21 3.43 -16.94
N ALA A 179 -0.49 3.73 -15.66
CA ALA A 179 -1.74 3.42 -14.99
C ALA A 179 -2.18 4.59 -14.09
N VAL A 180 -3.49 4.77 -13.94
CA VAL A 180 -4.07 5.60 -12.89
C VAL A 180 -5.05 4.75 -12.11
N ASN A 181 -4.83 4.59 -10.80
CA ASN A 181 -5.64 3.69 -9.97
C ASN A 181 -6.40 4.45 -8.89
N LEU A 182 -7.64 4.01 -8.64
CA LEU A 182 -8.47 4.46 -7.53
C LEU A 182 -8.41 3.43 -6.40
N TRP A 183 -8.22 3.91 -5.18
CA TRP A 183 -8.16 3.10 -3.97
C TRP A 183 -9.26 3.52 -3.00
N ILE A 184 -10.08 2.56 -2.55
CA ILE A 184 -11.14 2.82 -1.55
C ILE A 184 -11.12 1.71 -0.50
N GLY A 185 -10.77 2.06 0.73
CA GLY A 185 -10.69 1.12 1.85
C GLY A 185 -11.15 1.73 3.17
N ASN A 186 -10.98 0.98 4.25
CA ASN A 186 -11.20 1.43 5.62
C ASN A 186 -9.93 1.24 6.47
N ALA A 187 -10.00 1.50 7.78
CA ALA A 187 -8.85 1.41 8.69
C ALA A 187 -8.16 0.03 8.73
N HIS A 188 -8.84 -1.03 8.27
CA HIS A 188 -8.35 -2.40 8.36
C HIS A 188 -7.61 -2.86 7.10
N SER A 189 -7.70 -2.15 5.97
CA SER A 189 -6.93 -2.53 4.79
C SER A 189 -5.48 -2.09 4.93
N VAL A 190 -4.56 -3.07 4.90
CA VAL A 190 -3.12 -2.88 5.09
C VAL A 190 -2.36 -3.54 3.94
N THR A 191 -1.41 -2.81 3.38
CA THR A 191 -0.49 -3.31 2.36
C THR A 191 0.85 -3.64 3.00
N SER A 192 1.26 -4.90 2.88
CA SER A 192 2.52 -5.39 3.46
C SER A 192 3.76 -4.79 2.76
N PHE A 193 4.94 -4.96 3.34
CA PHE A 193 6.16 -4.42 2.73
C PHE A 193 6.43 -5.03 1.35
N HIS A 194 6.51 -4.15 0.36
CA HIS A 194 6.88 -4.47 -1.01
C HIS A 194 7.55 -3.26 -1.66
N LYS A 195 8.01 -3.42 -2.90
CA LYS A 195 8.53 -2.34 -3.73
C LYS A 195 7.96 -2.47 -5.13
N ASP A 196 7.80 -1.33 -5.79
CA ASP A 196 7.40 -1.27 -7.20
C ASP A 196 8.57 -0.87 -8.08
N HIS A 197 8.45 -1.13 -9.38
CA HIS A 197 9.41 -0.64 -10.38
C HIS A 197 8.98 0.72 -10.96
N TYR A 198 7.93 1.33 -10.43
CA TYR A 198 7.33 2.57 -10.91
C TYR A 198 7.67 3.75 -9.99
N ASP A 199 7.87 4.91 -10.59
CA ASP A 199 7.76 6.19 -9.90
C ASP A 199 6.28 6.46 -9.63
N ASN A 200 5.89 6.49 -8.35
CA ASN A 200 4.50 6.53 -7.96
C ASN A 200 4.14 7.90 -7.38
N ILE A 201 3.12 8.55 -7.95
CA ILE A 201 2.56 9.79 -7.40
C ILE A 201 1.25 9.45 -6.68
N TYR A 202 1.30 9.35 -5.36
CA TYR A 202 0.20 8.92 -4.51
C TYR A 202 -0.55 10.10 -3.89
N VAL A 203 -1.84 10.25 -4.17
CA VAL A 203 -2.66 11.36 -3.71
C VAL A 203 -3.80 10.87 -2.84
N VAL A 204 -3.96 11.44 -1.65
CA VAL A 204 -5.10 11.13 -0.78
C VAL A 204 -6.20 12.16 -0.99
N VAL A 205 -7.42 11.71 -1.24
CA VAL A 205 -8.60 12.57 -1.47
C VAL A 205 -9.48 12.63 -0.21
N SER A 206 -9.62 11.51 0.52
CA SER A 206 -10.36 11.43 1.78
C SER A 206 -9.61 10.56 2.78
N GLY A 207 -9.60 10.96 4.05
CA GLY A 207 -8.87 10.27 5.12
C GLY A 207 -7.37 10.53 5.08
N GLU A 208 -6.59 9.55 5.52
CA GLU A 208 -5.13 9.59 5.56
C GLU A 208 -4.54 8.22 5.17
N LYS A 209 -3.33 8.25 4.60
CA LYS A 209 -2.48 7.07 4.36
C LYS A 209 -1.20 7.21 5.15
N HIS A 210 -0.78 6.14 5.83
CA HIS A 210 0.42 6.11 6.65
C HIS A 210 1.43 5.15 6.04
N PHE A 211 2.53 5.71 5.56
CA PHE A 211 3.62 4.98 4.93
C PHE A 211 4.78 4.80 5.91
N LEU A 212 5.29 3.57 5.95
CA LEU A 212 6.63 3.26 6.44
C LEU A 212 7.50 3.03 5.21
N LEU A 213 8.59 3.77 5.07
CA LEU A 213 9.45 3.74 3.88
C LEU A 213 10.87 3.32 4.25
N LEU A 214 11.45 2.41 3.45
CA LEU A 214 12.87 2.10 3.45
C LEU A 214 13.45 2.29 2.04
N PRO A 215 14.63 2.90 1.92
CA PRO A 215 15.26 3.06 0.61
C PRO A 215 15.69 1.71 0.02
N PRO A 216 15.91 1.64 -1.31
CA PRO A 216 16.36 0.41 -1.96
C PRO A 216 17.68 -0.15 -1.42
N THR A 217 18.57 0.72 -0.92
CA THR A 217 19.85 0.35 -0.29
C THR A 217 19.67 -0.49 0.99
N GLU A 218 18.48 -0.47 1.58
CA GLU A 218 18.12 -1.22 2.78
C GLU A 218 17.39 -2.54 2.52
N HIS A 219 17.38 -3.02 1.28
CA HIS A 219 16.84 -4.33 0.89
C HIS A 219 17.26 -5.47 1.84
N HIS A 220 18.51 -5.47 2.31
CA HIS A 220 19.07 -6.48 3.20
C HIS A 220 18.32 -6.61 4.54
N ARG A 221 17.55 -5.59 4.94
CA ARG A 221 16.75 -5.56 6.16
C ARG A 221 15.38 -6.21 6.00
N LEU A 222 14.90 -6.43 4.76
CA LEU A 222 13.54 -6.90 4.50
C LEU A 222 13.39 -8.42 4.40
N TYR A 223 14.49 -9.16 4.46
CA TYR A 223 14.50 -10.62 4.41
C TYR A 223 13.61 -11.17 3.29
N VAL A 224 13.81 -10.68 2.06
CA VAL A 224 13.04 -11.17 0.91
C VAL A 224 13.36 -12.64 0.69
N ARG A 225 12.33 -13.48 0.67
CA ARG A 225 12.43 -14.94 0.50
C ARG A 225 11.39 -15.44 -0.50
N GLU A 226 11.64 -16.62 -1.03
CA GLU A 226 10.73 -17.32 -1.94
C GLU A 226 9.60 -18.00 -1.17
N TYR A 227 8.35 -17.70 -1.53
CA TYR A 227 7.15 -18.28 -0.93
C TYR A 227 6.25 -18.90 -2.00
N PRO A 228 5.65 -20.08 -1.77
CA PRO A 228 4.62 -20.60 -2.65
C PRO A 228 3.40 -19.69 -2.61
N ALA A 229 2.78 -19.46 -3.76
CA ALA A 229 1.61 -18.60 -3.91
C ALA A 229 0.32 -19.33 -3.53
N ALA A 230 -0.57 -18.59 -2.90
CA ALA A 230 -1.90 -19.00 -2.52
C ALA A 230 -2.87 -17.83 -2.78
N ARG A 231 -4.16 -18.16 -2.83
CA ARG A 231 -5.23 -17.19 -2.99
C ARG A 231 -6.38 -17.51 -2.05
N TYR A 232 -6.99 -16.48 -1.49
CA TYR A 232 -8.26 -16.66 -0.80
C TYR A 232 -9.36 -16.98 -1.81
N VAL A 233 -10.23 -17.92 -1.46
CA VAL A 233 -11.43 -18.28 -2.21
C VAL A 233 -12.64 -18.34 -1.28
N ALA A 234 -13.83 -18.12 -1.82
CA ALA A 234 -15.06 -18.35 -1.08
C ALA A 234 -15.19 -19.83 -0.70
N ALA A 235 -15.47 -20.11 0.57
CA ALA A 235 -15.82 -21.44 1.01
C ALA A 235 -17.28 -21.73 0.62
N GLU A 236 -17.51 -22.84 -0.09
CA GLU A 236 -18.87 -23.35 -0.32
C GLU A 236 -19.50 -23.73 1.03
N GLN A 237 -20.76 -23.32 1.25
CA GLN A 237 -21.55 -23.76 2.40
C GLN A 237 -22.80 -24.48 1.87
N ASP A 238 -22.99 -25.71 2.36
CA ASP A 238 -24.25 -26.42 2.24
C ASP A 238 -25.27 -25.75 3.19
N SER A 239 -26.42 -25.33 2.66
CA SER A 239 -27.69 -24.93 3.32
C SER A 239 -28.00 -23.46 3.64
N GLU A 240 -29.31 -23.21 3.54
CA GLU A 240 -30.06 -21.95 3.48
C GLU A 240 -30.12 -21.22 4.83
N GLY A 241 -29.44 -20.09 4.94
CA GLY A 241 -29.53 -19.16 6.06
C GLY A 241 -28.67 -17.93 5.78
N GLU A 242 -29.18 -16.73 6.08
CA GLU A 242 -28.58 -15.44 5.70
C GLU A 242 -27.05 -15.42 5.84
N HIS A 243 -26.40 -15.42 4.67
CA HIS A 243 -25.07 -15.97 4.46
C HIS A 243 -23.95 -15.00 4.82
N GLN A 244 -23.10 -15.37 5.79
CA GLN A 244 -21.81 -14.68 5.98
C GLN A 244 -20.72 -15.36 5.14
N LEU A 245 -20.19 -14.63 4.15
CA LEU A 245 -19.09 -15.10 3.30
C LEU A 245 -17.89 -15.49 4.17
N ARG A 246 -17.45 -16.74 4.03
CA ARG A 246 -16.20 -17.23 4.64
C ARG A 246 -15.15 -17.45 3.57
N LEU A 247 -13.91 -17.08 3.87
CA LEU A 247 -12.77 -17.27 2.99
C LEU A 247 -11.92 -18.44 3.48
N LYS A 248 -11.46 -19.28 2.55
CA LYS A 248 -10.42 -20.29 2.79
C LYS A 248 -9.22 -19.99 1.88
N LEU A 249 -8.03 -20.34 2.34
CA LEU A 249 -6.79 -20.16 1.58
C LEU A 249 -6.47 -21.43 0.79
N GLU A 250 -6.29 -21.30 -0.53
CA GLU A 250 -5.93 -22.39 -1.42
C GLU A 250 -4.60 -22.10 -2.12
N MET A 251 -3.73 -23.10 -2.18
CA MET A 251 -2.48 -23.00 -2.94
C MET A 251 -2.77 -22.88 -4.43
N GLU A 252 -1.98 -22.09 -5.14
CA GLU A 252 -2.09 -21.98 -6.60
C GLU A 252 -1.59 -23.26 -7.29
N GLU A 253 -2.29 -23.67 -8.34
CA GLU A 253 -1.95 -24.82 -9.18
C GLU A 253 -1.99 -24.37 -10.65
N PRO A 254 -0.87 -24.42 -11.41
CA PRO A 254 0.45 -24.89 -11.00
C PRO A 254 1.10 -24.01 -9.92
N GLU A 255 1.99 -24.59 -9.12
CA GLU A 255 2.72 -23.87 -8.07
C GLU A 255 3.51 -22.69 -8.67
N ARG A 256 3.23 -21.50 -8.15
CA ARG A 256 3.97 -20.28 -8.45
C ARG A 256 4.75 -19.84 -7.21
N ILE A 257 6.00 -19.42 -7.40
CA ILE A 257 6.85 -18.89 -6.33
C ILE A 257 6.90 -17.37 -6.42
N VAL A 258 6.72 -16.70 -5.29
CA VAL A 258 6.72 -15.24 -5.17
C VAL A 258 7.80 -14.81 -4.17
N PRO A 259 8.79 -13.99 -4.58
CA PRO A 259 9.70 -13.35 -3.66
C PRO A 259 8.97 -12.25 -2.88
N TRP A 260 8.94 -12.34 -1.55
CA TRP A 260 8.22 -11.37 -0.71
C TRP A 260 8.96 -11.06 0.59
N SER A 261 8.72 -9.89 1.18
CA SER A 261 9.31 -9.53 2.47
C SER A 261 8.78 -10.42 3.59
N SER A 262 9.68 -10.94 4.43
CA SER A 262 9.28 -11.68 5.63
C SER A 262 8.85 -10.79 6.80
N VAL A 263 9.18 -9.50 6.74
CA VAL A 263 9.09 -8.57 7.87
C VAL A 263 7.69 -8.01 7.98
N ASP A 264 7.07 -8.16 9.15
CA ASP A 264 5.89 -7.39 9.54
C ASP A 264 6.31 -6.25 10.48
N PRO A 265 6.24 -4.97 10.05
CA PRO A 265 6.64 -3.84 10.88
C PRO A 265 5.64 -3.49 11.98
N CYS A 266 4.40 -3.96 11.88
CA CYS A 266 3.33 -3.64 12.81
C CYS A 266 2.53 -4.90 13.19
N PRO A 267 3.16 -5.88 13.88
CA PRO A 267 2.47 -7.07 14.37
C PRO A 267 1.35 -6.72 15.35
N ALA A 268 0.33 -7.57 15.44
CA ALA A 268 -0.89 -7.25 16.18
C ALA A 268 -0.72 -7.34 17.70
N SER A 269 0.24 -8.13 18.18
CA SER A 269 0.48 -8.34 19.60
C SER A 269 1.96 -8.13 20.00
N PRO A 270 2.24 -7.84 21.28
CA PRO A 270 3.61 -7.78 21.80
C PRO A 270 4.39 -9.10 21.64
N GLU A 271 3.69 -10.23 21.70
CA GLU A 271 4.28 -11.56 21.51
C GLU A 271 4.73 -11.75 20.06
N GLU A 272 3.88 -11.39 19.09
CA GLU A 272 4.24 -11.41 17.68
C GLU A 272 5.37 -10.43 17.36
N MET A 273 5.36 -9.25 17.99
CA MET A 273 6.44 -8.27 17.90
C MET A 273 7.78 -8.87 18.36
N ALA A 274 7.81 -9.59 19.49
CA ALA A 274 9.02 -10.25 19.98
C ALA A 274 9.50 -11.38 19.05
N VAL A 275 8.58 -12.14 18.46
CA VAL A 275 8.90 -13.17 17.45
C VAL A 275 9.48 -12.52 16.18
N GLN A 276 8.91 -11.41 15.72
CA GLN A 276 9.40 -10.68 14.55
C GLN A 276 10.78 -10.05 14.81
N ALA A 277 10.96 -9.41 15.97
CA ALA A 277 12.24 -8.83 16.39
C ALA A 277 13.36 -9.86 16.46
N SER A 278 13.10 -11.02 17.07
CA SER A 278 14.08 -12.10 17.16
C SER A 278 14.36 -12.78 15.81
N SER A 279 13.36 -12.90 14.94
CA SER A 279 13.52 -13.53 13.61
C SER A 279 14.17 -12.62 12.57
N PHE A 280 14.02 -11.30 12.71
CA PHE A 280 14.43 -10.30 11.71
C PHE A 280 15.25 -9.14 12.32
N PRO A 281 16.35 -9.42 13.05
CA PRO A 281 17.11 -8.40 13.78
C PRO A 281 17.68 -7.28 12.91
N LEU A 282 18.01 -7.53 11.63
CA LEU A 282 18.50 -6.47 10.72
C LEU A 282 17.45 -5.36 10.48
N TYR A 283 16.17 -5.70 10.57
CA TYR A 283 15.11 -4.71 10.53
C TYR A 283 14.96 -4.01 11.89
N PHE A 284 14.71 -4.78 12.95
CA PHE A 284 14.29 -4.25 14.25
C PHE A 284 15.41 -3.58 15.05
N ASP A 285 16.66 -4.03 14.90
CA ASP A 285 17.83 -3.41 15.53
C ASP A 285 18.45 -2.30 14.65
N GLY A 286 17.98 -2.18 13.40
CA GLY A 286 18.45 -1.19 12.43
C GLY A 286 17.82 0.19 12.60
N PRO A 287 18.22 1.18 11.77
CA PRO A 287 17.64 2.52 11.80
C PRO A 287 16.12 2.52 11.58
N ALA A 288 15.38 3.37 12.27
CA ALA A 288 13.92 3.42 12.09
C ALA A 288 13.54 3.72 10.62
N PRO A 289 12.49 3.08 10.08
CA PRO A 289 11.97 3.43 8.76
C PRO A 289 11.47 4.88 8.75
N MET A 290 11.54 5.52 7.58
CA MET A 290 10.95 6.85 7.41
C MET A 290 9.44 6.74 7.53
N ARG A 291 8.81 7.69 8.22
CA ARG A 291 7.36 7.73 8.40
C ARG A 291 6.78 8.91 7.63
N CYS A 292 5.77 8.65 6.81
CA CYS A 292 5.06 9.69 6.08
C CYS A 292 3.55 9.49 6.23
N THR A 293 2.84 10.51 6.71
CA THR A 293 1.38 10.54 6.66
C THR A 293 0.96 11.48 5.55
N VAL A 294 0.24 10.94 4.56
CA VAL A 294 -0.34 11.69 3.44
C VAL A 294 -1.80 11.94 3.79
N ARG A 295 -2.18 13.19 3.95
CA ARG A 295 -3.54 13.61 4.31
C ARG A 295 -4.36 13.98 3.08
N ALA A 296 -5.67 14.11 3.26
CA ALA A 296 -6.57 14.61 2.23
C ALA A 296 -6.03 15.88 1.55
N GLY A 297 -5.96 15.83 0.22
CA GLY A 297 -5.39 16.82 -0.68
C GLY A 297 -3.88 16.66 -0.95
N GLU A 298 -3.12 16.01 -0.07
CA GLU A 298 -1.66 15.91 -0.20
C GLU A 298 -1.24 14.85 -1.22
N MET A 299 -0.04 15.05 -1.77
CA MET A 299 0.55 14.20 -2.80
C MET A 299 1.94 13.75 -2.37
N LEU A 300 2.17 12.43 -2.33
CA LEU A 300 3.47 11.81 -2.08
C LEU A 300 4.05 11.33 -3.40
N TYR A 301 5.23 11.83 -3.74
CA TYR A 301 6.11 11.12 -4.66
C TYR A 301 6.85 10.02 -3.90
N LEU A 302 6.58 8.78 -4.29
CA LEU A 302 7.26 7.58 -3.84
C LEU A 302 8.16 7.09 -4.99
N PRO A 303 9.49 7.22 -4.86
CA PRO A 303 10.39 6.87 -5.96
C PRO A 303 10.38 5.37 -6.23
N SER A 304 10.70 4.99 -7.47
CA SER A 304 10.86 3.60 -7.86
C SER A 304 11.79 2.83 -6.92
N MET A 305 11.47 1.55 -6.70
CA MET A 305 12.20 0.59 -5.86
C MET A 305 12.18 0.83 -4.35
N TRP A 306 11.54 1.90 -3.86
CA TRP A 306 11.39 2.12 -2.43
C TRP A 306 10.47 1.07 -1.80
N PHE A 307 10.96 0.48 -0.71
CA PHE A 307 10.15 -0.43 0.08
C PHE A 307 9.16 0.37 0.89
N HIS A 308 7.90 -0.04 0.85
CA HIS A 308 6.84 0.66 1.56
C HIS A 308 5.80 -0.30 2.13
N HIS A 309 5.35 0.03 3.35
CA HIS A 309 4.22 -0.60 4.03
C HIS A 309 3.17 0.49 4.28
N VAL A 310 1.91 0.18 4.03
CA VAL A 310 0.85 1.20 4.01
C VAL A 310 -0.31 0.77 4.90
N SER A 311 -0.64 1.62 5.87
CA SER A 311 -1.93 1.57 6.58
C SER A 311 -2.70 2.86 6.32
N GLN A 312 -3.93 2.96 6.83
CA GLN A 312 -4.79 4.10 6.53
C GLN A 312 -5.78 4.41 7.64
N SER A 313 -6.19 5.68 7.69
CA SER A 313 -7.25 6.17 8.58
C SER A 313 -8.39 6.75 7.74
N PRO A 314 -9.65 6.31 7.93
CA PRO A 314 -10.78 6.79 7.15
C PRO A 314 -11.12 8.24 7.48
N GLY A 315 -11.67 8.97 6.50
CA GLY A 315 -12.22 10.32 6.70
C GLY A 315 -13.55 10.31 7.44
N SER A 316 -14.22 11.47 7.50
CA SER A 316 -15.54 11.62 8.14
C SER A 316 -16.62 10.73 7.52
N ASN A 317 -16.45 10.37 6.25
CA ASN A 317 -17.31 9.44 5.56
C ASN A 317 -16.95 7.98 5.83
N GLY A 318 -16.06 7.63 6.76
CA GLY A 318 -15.72 6.23 7.07
C GLY A 318 -14.92 5.51 5.97
N LEU A 319 -14.41 6.23 4.97
CA LEU A 319 -13.59 5.70 3.89
C LEU A 319 -12.26 6.46 3.79
N THR A 320 -11.20 5.73 3.46
CA THR A 320 -9.99 6.32 2.87
C THR A 320 -10.12 6.21 1.36
N ILE A 321 -9.95 7.33 0.65
CA ILE A 321 -10.01 7.38 -0.82
C ILE A 321 -8.72 8.01 -1.31
N ALA A 322 -8.04 7.34 -2.25
CA ALA A 322 -6.80 7.82 -2.84
C ALA A 322 -6.74 7.51 -4.34
N VAL A 323 -5.93 8.29 -5.06
CA VAL A 323 -5.59 8.06 -6.47
C VAL A 323 -4.07 7.97 -6.57
N ASN A 324 -3.56 7.07 -7.39
CA ASN A 324 -2.15 7.07 -7.73
C ASN A 324 -1.91 7.02 -9.24
N TYR A 325 -0.79 7.60 -9.66
CA TYR A 325 -0.28 7.66 -11.03
C TYR A 325 1.06 6.95 -11.12
#